data_AF-A0A455UFB7-F1
#
_entry.id   AF-A0A455UFB7-F1
#
_cell.length_a   1.000
_cell.length_b   1.000
_cell.length_c   1.000
_cell.angle_alpha   90.00
_cell.angle_beta   90.00
_cell.angle_gamma   90.00
#
_symmetry.space_group_name_H-M   'P 1'
#
loop_
_entity.id
_entity.type
_entity.pdbx_description
1 polymer ?
#
loop_
_entity_poly.entity_id
_entity_poly.type
_entity_poly.pdbx_seq_one_letter_code
_entity_poly.pdbx_strand_id
1 'polypeptide(L)'
;MEDGLITDAVLANSGAQRQGIWAIREDIEVLVKELKPMFSYDISLPIPYMDAYVATLEQNLKAQFPQTGKMIVFGHLGDGNLHIMITVRDDSSQSRRQVEQLVYSPLKEYGGSISAEHGIGLEKRDYLSISRSSEEIALMKRMKVALDPKLLLNRGKVVAVE
;
A
#
# COMPACT_ATOMS: atom_id res chain seq x y z
N MET A 1 -25.99 -14.21 -5.32
CA MET A 1 -27.32 -14.05 -5.93
C MET A 1 -28.39 -14.76 -5.11
N GLU A 2 -28.20 -16.01 -4.72
CA GLU A 2 -29.15 -16.74 -3.86
C GLU A 2 -29.21 -16.19 -2.42
N ASP A 3 -28.06 -15.89 -1.81
CA ASP A 3 -27.99 -15.28 -0.47
C ASP A 3 -28.18 -13.76 -0.46
N GLY A 4 -28.54 -13.14 -1.59
CA GLY A 4 -28.71 -11.68 -1.71
C GLY A 4 -27.42 -10.84 -1.61
N LEU A 5 -26.25 -11.47 -1.46
CA LEU A 5 -24.94 -10.78 -1.33
C LEU A 5 -24.43 -10.11 -2.62
N ILE A 6 -24.99 -10.49 -3.78
CA ILE A 6 -24.57 -10.00 -5.10
C ILE A 6 -25.82 -9.51 -5.82
N THR A 7 -25.84 -8.23 -6.20
CA THR A 7 -26.96 -7.58 -6.89
C THR A 7 -26.92 -7.77 -8.40
N ASP A 8 -25.72 -7.84 -8.99
CA ASP A 8 -25.51 -8.06 -10.42
C ASP A 8 -24.15 -8.75 -10.65
N ALA A 9 -24.04 -9.53 -11.72
CA ALA A 9 -22.81 -10.21 -12.10
C ALA A 9 -22.79 -10.52 -13.61
N VAL A 10 -21.62 -10.32 -14.23
CA VAL A 10 -21.36 -10.72 -15.61
C VAL A 10 -20.30 -11.81 -15.62
N LEU A 11 -20.60 -12.93 -16.30
CA LEU A 11 -19.65 -14.00 -16.58
C LEU A 11 -19.20 -13.94 -18.04
N ALA A 12 -17.89 -14.03 -18.26
CA ALA A 12 -17.34 -14.10 -19.61
C ALA A 12 -17.65 -15.45 -20.27
N ASN A 13 -18.24 -15.41 -21.46
CA ASN A 13 -18.53 -16.58 -22.31
C ASN A 13 -17.56 -16.71 -23.50
N SER A 14 -16.54 -15.85 -23.58
CA SER A 14 -15.50 -15.90 -24.62
C SER A 14 -14.17 -15.32 -24.15
N GLY A 15 -13.09 -15.63 -24.86
CA GLY A 15 -11.77 -15.06 -24.60
C GLY A 15 -11.74 -13.53 -24.70
N ALA A 16 -12.47 -12.96 -25.66
CA ALA A 16 -12.58 -11.52 -25.85
C ALA A 16 -13.34 -10.85 -24.68
N GLN A 17 -14.44 -11.45 -24.21
CA GLN A 17 -15.16 -10.94 -23.03
C GLN A 17 -14.29 -11.01 -21.77
N ARG A 18 -13.57 -12.12 -21.58
CA ARG A 18 -12.62 -12.27 -20.47
C ARG A 18 -11.57 -11.17 -20.50
N GLN A 19 -10.98 -10.90 -21.66
CA GLN A 19 -9.99 -9.84 -21.82
C GLN A 19 -10.60 -8.45 -21.55
N GLY A 20 -11.82 -8.19 -22.00
CA GLY A 20 -12.54 -6.94 -21.71
C GLY A 20 -12.77 -6.72 -20.22
N ILE A 21 -13.12 -7.76 -19.46
CA ILE A 21 -13.27 -7.68 -17.99
C ILE A 21 -11.91 -7.39 -17.33
N TRP A 22 -10.85 -8.09 -17.73
CA TRP A 22 -9.51 -7.83 -17.20
C TRP A 22 -8.99 -6.44 -17.52
N ALA A 23 -9.28 -5.92 -18.71
CA ALA A 23 -8.89 -4.56 -19.10
C ALA A 23 -9.44 -3.50 -18.14
N ILE A 24 -10.64 -3.69 -17.58
CA ILE A 24 -11.20 -2.77 -16.56
C ILE A 24 -10.33 -2.74 -15.30
N ARG A 25 -9.83 -3.89 -14.84
CA ARG A 25 -8.97 -3.99 -13.65
C ARG A 25 -7.54 -3.50 -13.93
N GLU A 26 -7.06 -3.69 -15.14
CA GLU A 26 -5.70 -3.32 -15.56
C GLU A 26 -5.57 -1.84 -15.95
N ASP A 27 -6.67 -1.18 -16.33
CA ASP A 27 -6.71 0.24 -16.70
C ASP A 27 -6.62 1.18 -15.47
N ILE A 28 -5.44 1.18 -14.87
CA ILE A 28 -5.10 2.05 -13.74
C ILE A 28 -4.78 3.48 -14.22
N GLU A 29 -4.51 3.69 -15.51
CA GLU A 29 -4.08 4.98 -16.06
C GLU A 29 -5.14 6.08 -15.88
N VAL A 30 -6.42 5.73 -16.07
CA VAL A 30 -7.53 6.66 -15.82
C VAL A 30 -7.54 7.13 -14.36
N LEU A 31 -7.37 6.21 -13.40
CA LEU A 31 -7.31 6.55 -11.97
C LEU A 31 -6.13 7.47 -11.66
N VAL A 32 -4.96 7.16 -12.23
CA VAL A 32 -3.74 7.96 -12.08
C VAL A 32 -3.95 9.38 -12.60
N LYS A 33 -4.64 9.56 -13.73
CA LYS A 33 -4.90 10.87 -14.30
C LYS A 33 -5.84 11.70 -13.42
N GLU A 34 -6.90 11.10 -12.91
CA GLU A 34 -7.91 11.78 -12.09
C GLU A 34 -7.42 12.12 -10.67
N LEU A 35 -6.47 11.34 -10.14
CA LEU A 35 -5.95 11.53 -8.77
C LEU A 35 -4.71 12.42 -8.70
N LYS A 36 -4.04 12.76 -9.80
CA LYS A 36 -2.80 13.56 -9.73
C LYS A 36 -3.03 14.96 -9.12
N PRO A 37 -2.15 15.44 -8.22
CA PRO A 37 -1.02 14.72 -7.60
C PRO A 37 -1.48 13.64 -6.62
N MET A 38 -0.85 12.45 -6.66
CA MET A 38 -1.23 11.31 -5.82
C MET A 38 -0.03 10.66 -5.12
N PHE A 39 -0.31 10.02 -4.00
CA PHE A 39 0.56 9.09 -3.29
C PHE A 39 0.00 7.68 -3.46
N SER A 40 0.86 6.71 -3.79
CA SER A 40 0.48 5.32 -4.00
C SER A 40 1.13 4.44 -2.94
N TYR A 41 0.34 3.54 -2.36
CA TYR A 41 0.75 2.63 -1.30
C TYR A 41 0.38 1.21 -1.69
N ASP A 42 1.21 0.29 -1.24
CA ASP A 42 1.11 -1.16 -1.46
C ASP A 42 1.35 -1.80 -0.11
N ILE A 43 0.30 -2.34 0.50
CA ILE A 43 0.30 -2.83 1.88
C ILE A 43 -0.43 -4.16 1.97
N SER A 44 -0.17 -4.93 3.03
CA SER A 44 -0.96 -6.12 3.31
C SER A 44 -1.38 -6.22 4.78
N LEU A 45 -2.50 -6.89 5.01
CA LEU A 45 -3.03 -7.18 6.34
C LEU A 45 -4.02 -8.35 6.26
N PRO A 46 -4.37 -9.01 7.38
CA PRO A 46 -5.33 -10.11 7.35
C PRO A 46 -6.70 -9.67 6.81
N ILE A 47 -7.25 -10.46 5.89
CA ILE A 47 -8.52 -10.19 5.19
C ILE A 47 -9.67 -9.76 6.13
N PRO A 48 -9.89 -10.40 7.31
CA PRO A 48 -10.99 -10.02 8.21
C PRO A 48 -10.94 -8.57 8.71
N TYR A 49 -9.77 -7.91 8.66
CA TYR A 49 -9.59 -6.54 9.16
C TYR A 49 -9.57 -5.48 8.07
N MET A 50 -9.58 -5.87 6.79
CA MET A 50 -9.41 -4.94 5.68
C MET A 50 -10.49 -3.87 5.61
N ASP A 51 -11.76 -4.28 5.76
CA ASP A 51 -12.89 -3.35 5.68
C ASP A 51 -12.83 -2.28 6.78
N ALA A 52 -12.61 -2.72 8.02
CA ALA A 52 -12.44 -1.82 9.17
C ALA A 52 -11.23 -0.89 9.01
N TYR A 53 -10.10 -1.40 8.51
CA TYR A 53 -8.91 -0.60 8.23
C TYR A 53 -9.18 0.47 7.18
N VAL A 54 -9.79 0.11 6.03
CA VAL A 54 -10.09 1.04 4.94
C VAL A 54 -11.08 2.11 5.40
N ALA A 55 -12.14 1.74 6.11
CA ALA A 55 -13.11 2.70 6.64
C ALA A 55 -12.46 3.70 7.61
N THR A 56 -11.61 3.22 8.52
CA THR A 56 -10.88 4.07 9.47
C THR A 56 -9.90 5.00 8.75
N LEU A 57 -9.17 4.49 7.75
CA LEU A 57 -8.25 5.28 6.94
C LEU A 57 -8.99 6.37 6.17
N GLU A 58 -10.14 6.06 5.57
CA GLU A 58 -10.95 7.06 4.85
C GLU A 58 -11.47 8.17 5.78
N GLN A 59 -11.95 7.79 6.97
CA GLN A 59 -12.41 8.74 7.99
C GLN A 59 -11.27 9.67 8.42
N ASN A 60 -10.10 9.11 8.75
CA ASN A 60 -8.95 9.88 9.20
C ASN A 60 -8.40 10.79 8.09
N LEU A 61 -8.37 10.29 6.85
CA LEU A 61 -7.98 11.09 5.68
C LEU A 61 -8.90 12.30 5.50
N LYS A 62 -10.23 12.11 5.58
CA LYS A 62 -11.20 13.21 5.48
C LYS A 62 -11.09 14.22 6.63
N ALA A 63 -10.79 13.74 7.84
CA ALA A 63 -10.60 14.59 9.00
C ALA A 63 -9.32 15.45 8.87
N GLN A 64 -8.23 14.86 8.37
CA GLN A 64 -6.94 15.55 8.22
C GLN A 64 -6.88 16.45 6.98
N PHE A 65 -7.53 16.05 5.89
CA PHE A 65 -7.58 16.78 4.62
C PHE A 65 -9.02 17.03 4.17
N PRO A 66 -9.76 17.91 4.86
CA PRO A 66 -11.15 18.20 4.50
C PRO A 66 -11.24 18.67 3.04
N GLN A 67 -12.20 18.13 2.29
CA GLN A 67 -12.50 18.48 0.88
C GLN A 67 -11.46 18.07 -0.16
N THR A 68 -10.19 17.84 0.21
CA THR A 68 -9.12 17.49 -0.72
C THR A 68 -8.73 16.02 -0.66
N GLY A 69 -8.84 15.39 0.52
CA GLY A 69 -8.55 13.97 0.74
C GLY A 69 -9.50 13.07 -0.04
N LYS A 70 -8.97 12.38 -1.05
CA LYS A 70 -9.67 11.31 -1.79
C LYS A 70 -8.81 10.05 -1.78
N MET A 71 -9.46 8.91 -1.68
CA MET A 71 -8.82 7.60 -1.63
C MET A 71 -9.50 6.65 -2.62
N ILE A 72 -8.70 5.87 -3.33
CA ILE A 72 -9.15 4.72 -4.11
C ILE A 72 -8.40 3.50 -3.61
N VAL A 73 -9.12 2.40 -3.39
CA VAL A 73 -8.57 1.13 -2.91
C VAL A 73 -8.95 0.02 -3.88
N PHE A 74 -7.96 -0.77 -4.27
CA PHE A 74 -8.11 -1.97 -5.09
C PHE A 74 -6.95 -2.92 -4.75
N GLY A 75 -6.93 -4.15 -5.25
CA GLY A 75 -5.83 -5.05 -4.89
C GLY A 75 -6.05 -6.50 -5.22
N HIS A 76 -5.32 -7.35 -4.50
CA HIS A 76 -5.40 -8.80 -4.56
C HIS A 76 -6.02 -9.28 -3.25
N LEU A 77 -7.35 -9.27 -3.18
CA LEU A 77 -8.06 -9.58 -1.93
C LEU A 77 -7.73 -10.99 -1.41
N GLY A 78 -7.47 -11.94 -2.31
CA GLY A 78 -7.21 -13.35 -1.95
C GLY A 78 -5.93 -13.60 -1.15
N ASP A 79 -4.94 -12.70 -1.22
CA ASP A 79 -3.68 -12.81 -0.47
C ASP A 79 -3.52 -11.71 0.61
N GLY A 80 -4.51 -10.84 0.74
CA GLY A 80 -4.50 -9.77 1.72
C GLY A 80 -3.72 -8.52 1.27
N ASN A 81 -3.50 -8.32 -0.03
CA ASN A 81 -2.84 -7.12 -0.56
C ASN A 81 -3.81 -6.01 -0.99
N LEU A 82 -3.58 -4.78 -0.51
CA LEU A 82 -4.28 -3.56 -0.92
C LEU A 82 -3.31 -2.57 -1.57
N HIS A 83 -3.66 -2.14 -2.77
CA HIS A 83 -3.14 -0.94 -3.39
C HIS A 83 -4.05 0.24 -3.05
N ILE A 84 -3.46 1.27 -2.46
CA ILE A 84 -4.16 2.46 -1.99
C ILE A 84 -3.59 3.67 -2.70
N MET A 85 -4.42 4.37 -3.45
CA MET A 85 -4.07 5.65 -4.06
C MET A 85 -4.77 6.78 -3.32
N ILE A 86 -4.00 7.75 -2.83
CA ILE A 86 -4.51 8.90 -2.09
C ILE A 86 -4.07 10.19 -2.76
N THR A 87 -4.98 11.14 -2.91
CA THR A 87 -4.67 12.53 -3.27
C THR A 87 -5.17 13.46 -2.19
N VAL A 88 -4.38 14.51 -1.93
CA VAL A 88 -4.75 15.63 -1.05
C VAL A 88 -4.62 16.97 -1.76
N ARG A 89 -4.51 16.95 -3.10
CA ARG A 89 -4.31 18.11 -4.01
C ARG A 89 -2.97 18.84 -3.88
N ASP A 90 -1.98 18.25 -3.23
CA ASP A 90 -0.57 18.67 -3.28
C ASP A 90 0.36 17.44 -3.20
N ASP A 91 1.64 17.61 -3.53
CA ASP A 91 2.69 16.58 -3.49
C ASP A 91 3.87 16.95 -2.55
N SER A 92 3.62 17.85 -1.60
CA SER A 92 4.65 18.33 -0.68
C SER A 92 5.18 17.20 0.21
N SER A 93 6.42 17.32 0.65
CA SER A 93 7.03 16.36 1.60
C SER A 93 6.33 16.34 2.96
N GLN A 94 5.61 17.41 3.32
CA GLN A 94 4.79 17.45 4.53
C GLN A 94 3.53 16.60 4.35
N SER A 95 2.77 16.83 3.27
CA SER A 95 1.57 16.06 2.96
C SER A 95 1.88 14.59 2.75
N ARG A 96 2.99 14.28 2.07
CA ARG A 96 3.47 12.90 1.93
C ARG A 96 3.67 12.22 3.28
N ARG A 97 4.40 12.86 4.20
CA ARG A 97 4.63 12.30 5.55
C ARG A 97 3.33 12.14 6.33
N GLN A 98 2.42 13.10 6.24
CA GLN A 98 1.11 13.00 6.88
C GLN A 98 0.31 11.80 6.36
N VAL A 99 0.26 11.61 5.04
CA VAL A 99 -0.45 10.47 4.44
C VAL A 99 0.26 9.14 4.76
N GLU A 100 1.59 9.09 4.70
CA GLU A 100 2.36 7.90 5.10
C GLU A 100 2.08 7.49 6.55
N GLN A 101 1.96 8.45 7.48
CA GLN A 101 1.60 8.17 8.87
C GLN A 101 0.18 7.63 9.01
N LEU A 102 -0.79 8.17 8.25
CA LEU A 102 -2.16 7.67 8.21
C LEU A 102 -2.23 6.22 7.71
N VAL A 103 -1.48 5.89 6.65
CA VAL A 103 -1.49 4.57 6.03
C VAL A 103 -0.68 3.57 6.86
N TYR A 104 0.57 3.87 7.21
CA TYR A 104 1.44 2.84 7.77
C TYR A 104 1.23 2.60 9.26
N SER A 105 1.00 3.63 10.07
CA SER A 105 0.99 3.49 11.54
C SER A 105 -0.03 2.46 12.05
N PRO A 106 -1.28 2.42 11.55
CA PRO A 106 -2.28 1.46 12.04
C PRO A 106 -1.95 0.01 11.71
N LEU A 107 -1.11 -0.26 10.70
CA LEU A 107 -0.78 -1.64 10.29
C LEU A 107 -0.16 -2.47 11.40
N LYS A 108 0.56 -1.82 12.33
CA LYS A 108 1.19 -2.49 13.46
C LYS A 108 0.17 -3.24 14.32
N GLU A 109 -1.03 -2.68 14.51
CA GLU A 109 -2.09 -3.28 15.32
C GLU A 109 -2.67 -4.54 14.67
N TYR A 110 -2.65 -4.60 13.34
CA TYR A 110 -3.16 -5.72 12.55
C TYR A 110 -2.09 -6.76 12.19
N GLY A 111 -0.83 -6.53 12.58
CA GLY A 111 0.31 -7.34 12.11
C GLY A 111 0.51 -7.25 10.59
N GLY A 112 0.21 -6.09 9.99
CA GLY A 112 0.28 -5.84 8.55
C GLY A 112 1.69 -5.49 8.03
N SER A 113 1.84 -5.51 6.71
CA SER A 113 3.05 -5.11 5.99
C SER A 113 2.91 -3.73 5.35
N ILE A 114 3.91 -2.86 5.51
CA ILE A 114 4.05 -1.60 4.78
C ILE A 114 4.39 -1.79 3.29
N SER A 115 4.72 -3.01 2.89
CA SER A 115 5.02 -3.38 1.50
C SER A 115 4.65 -4.84 1.26
N ALA A 116 3.65 -5.08 0.42
CA ALA A 116 3.23 -6.43 0.07
C ALA A 116 4.12 -7.00 -1.04
N GLU A 117 4.36 -6.19 -2.08
CA GLU A 117 5.01 -6.63 -3.33
C GLU A 117 6.20 -5.74 -3.69
N HIS A 118 6.13 -4.43 -3.45
CA HIS A 118 7.06 -3.46 -4.06
C HIS A 118 8.42 -3.32 -3.32
N GLY A 119 8.61 -4.04 -2.22
CA GLY A 119 9.83 -3.97 -1.40
C GLY A 119 9.97 -2.66 -0.60
N ILE A 120 11.14 -2.45 0.04
CA ILE A 120 11.35 -1.36 1.00
C ILE A 120 12.03 -0.14 0.37
N GLY A 121 13.13 -0.36 -0.37
CA GLY A 121 13.88 0.71 -1.03
C GLY A 121 14.38 1.78 -0.06
N LEU A 122 14.46 3.03 -0.54
CA LEU A 122 14.75 4.19 0.32
C LEU A 122 13.47 4.70 1.00
N GLU A 123 12.38 4.72 0.24
CA GLU A 123 11.11 5.33 0.61
C GLU A 123 10.49 4.75 1.88
N LYS A 124 10.42 3.43 1.99
CA LYS A 124 9.74 2.77 3.10
C LYS A 124 10.68 2.38 4.24
N ARG A 125 11.98 2.66 4.11
CA ARG A 125 13.02 2.22 5.07
C ARG A 125 12.71 2.67 6.49
N ASP A 126 12.33 3.93 6.65
CA ASP A 126 12.14 4.53 7.98
C ASP A 126 10.86 4.01 8.67
N TYR A 127 10.00 3.30 7.93
CA TYR A 127 8.79 2.66 8.41
C TYR A 127 8.94 1.15 8.67
N LEU A 128 10.11 0.55 8.36
CA LEU A 128 10.31 -0.91 8.38
C LEU A 128 9.95 -1.56 9.73
N SER A 129 10.11 -0.85 10.84
CA SER A 129 9.79 -1.31 12.20
C SER A 129 8.30 -1.52 12.46
N ILE A 130 7.42 -1.05 11.56
CA ILE A 130 5.99 -1.35 11.60
C ILE A 130 5.73 -2.82 11.26
N SER A 131 6.53 -3.40 10.36
CA SER A 131 6.34 -4.75 9.84
C SER A 131 7.40 -5.75 10.28
N ARG A 132 8.49 -5.28 10.90
CA ARG A 132 9.61 -6.11 11.35
C ARG A 132 10.03 -5.73 12.76
N SER A 133 10.34 -6.77 13.53
CA SER A 133 10.90 -6.66 14.87
C SER A 133 12.31 -6.04 14.86
N SER A 134 12.73 -5.54 16.03
CA SER A 134 14.09 -5.05 16.23
C SER A 134 15.15 -6.12 15.94
N GLU A 135 14.85 -7.37 16.28
CA GLU A 135 15.72 -8.54 16.11
C GLU A 135 15.88 -8.88 14.63
N GLU A 136 14.78 -8.90 13.86
CA GLU A 136 14.82 -9.09 12.41
C GLU A 136 15.63 -7.99 11.73
N ILE A 137 15.40 -6.72 12.09
CA ILE A 137 16.12 -5.57 11.52
C ILE A 137 17.62 -5.64 11.88
N ALA A 138 17.96 -6.01 13.11
CA ALA A 138 19.35 -6.19 13.54
C ALA A 138 20.03 -7.31 12.73
N LEU A 139 19.34 -8.42 12.48
CA LEU A 139 19.84 -9.50 11.62
C LEU A 139 20.07 -9.03 10.18
N MET A 140 19.12 -8.29 9.59
CA MET A 140 19.27 -7.72 8.25
C MET A 140 20.51 -6.82 8.14
N LYS A 141 20.74 -5.96 9.15
CA LYS A 141 21.93 -5.09 9.22
C LYS A 141 23.23 -5.91 9.32
N ARG A 142 23.25 -6.97 10.14
CA ARG A 142 24.41 -7.88 10.24
C ARG A 142 24.72 -8.56 8.92
N MET A 143 23.70 -9.06 8.21
CA MET A 143 23.87 -9.65 6.88
C MET A 143 24.39 -8.62 5.87
N LYS A 144 23.88 -7.38 5.91
CA LYS A 144 24.35 -6.30 5.03
C LYS A 144 25.84 -6.03 5.20
N VAL A 145 26.32 -5.92 6.44
CA VAL A 145 27.75 -5.69 6.73
C VAL A 145 28.61 -6.88 6.34
N ALA A 146 28.15 -8.10 6.58
CA ALA A 146 28.90 -9.31 6.25
C ALA A 146 29.12 -9.48 4.73
N LEU A 147 28.10 -9.14 3.93
CA LEU A 147 28.13 -9.31 2.47
C LEU A 147 28.68 -8.07 1.73
N ASP A 148 28.55 -6.88 2.30
CA ASP A 148 29.01 -5.61 1.74
C ASP A 148 29.70 -4.76 2.81
N PRO A 149 30.90 -5.15 3.25
CA PRO A 149 31.59 -4.50 4.38
C PRO A 149 32.02 -3.06 4.08
N LYS A 150 32.07 -2.66 2.81
CA LYS A 150 32.37 -1.29 2.37
C LYS A 150 31.11 -0.44 2.14
N LEU A 151 29.92 -1.03 2.32
CA LEU A 151 28.61 -0.39 2.13
C LEU A 151 28.44 0.28 0.76
N LEU A 152 28.93 -0.35 -0.31
CA LEU A 152 28.90 0.19 -1.67
C LEU A 152 27.59 -0.14 -2.42
N LEU A 153 26.96 -1.27 -2.11
CA LEU A 153 25.81 -1.77 -2.84
C LEU A 153 24.52 -1.12 -2.33
N ASN A 154 23.94 -0.19 -3.09
CA ASN A 154 22.66 0.46 -2.77
C ASN A 154 22.61 1.03 -1.34
N ARG A 155 23.62 1.85 -1.00
CA ARG A 155 23.80 2.42 0.34
C ARG A 155 22.52 3.06 0.88
N GLY A 156 22.19 2.72 2.13
CA GLY A 156 21.06 3.31 2.84
C GLY A 156 19.68 2.90 2.36
N LYS A 157 19.54 1.95 1.43
CA LYS A 157 18.25 1.35 1.05
C LYS A 157 17.98 0.10 1.87
N VAL A 158 16.71 -0.20 2.13
CA VAL A 158 16.18 -1.30 2.96
C VAL A 158 16.54 -1.18 4.44
N VAL A 159 17.82 -1.07 4.77
CA VAL A 159 18.31 -0.81 6.14
C VAL A 159 19.43 0.22 6.11
N ALA A 160 19.41 1.14 7.09
CA ALA A 160 20.53 2.04 7.34
C ALA A 160 21.49 1.37 8.34
N VAL A 161 22.73 1.22 7.90
CA VAL A 161 23.87 0.79 8.72
C VAL A 161 24.77 2.02 8.84
N GLU A 162 25.06 2.41 10.07
CA GLU A 162 26.02 3.48 10.39
C GLU A 162 27.45 2.96 10.27
#